data_AF-A0A534NCK4-F1
#
_entry.id   AF-A0A534NCK4-F1
#
_cell.length_a   1.000
_cell.length_b   1.000
_cell.length_c   1.000
_cell.angle_alpha   90.00
_cell.angle_beta   90.00
_cell.angle_gamma   90.00
#
_symmetry.space_group_name_H-M   'P 1'
#
loop_
_entity.id
_entity.type
_entity.pdbx_description
1 polymer ?
#
loop_
_entity_poly.entity_id
_entity_poly.type
_entity_poly.pdbx_seq_one_letter_code
_entity_poly.pdbx_strand_id
1 'polypeptide(L)' 'RALLPQGVPVVVDPVLAASSGTPLFSGRPRELLELARGAVLTPNLAEAEALLEGPADARTLLARGPAAVLLKGGHLPG' A
#
# COMPACT_ATOMS: atom_id res chain seq x y z
N ARG A 1 13.64 3.21 7.93
CA ARG A 1 13.36 4.33 8.89
C ARG A 1 14.60 4.91 9.55
N ALA A 2 15.66 4.13 9.83
CA ALA A 2 16.88 4.63 10.49
C ALA A 2 17.63 5.76 9.75
N LEU A 3 17.32 6.00 8.46
CA LEU A 3 17.91 7.07 7.64
C LEU A 3 17.10 8.39 7.65
N LEU A 4 15.88 8.40 8.20
CA LEU A 4 15.05 9.60 8.28
C LEU A 4 15.17 10.22 9.69
N PRO A 5 15.19 11.56 9.82
CA PRO A 5 15.05 12.21 11.10
C PRO A 5 13.81 11.72 11.85
N GLN A 6 13.89 11.68 13.18
CA GLN A 6 12.75 11.28 14.00
C GLN A 6 11.54 12.19 13.76
N GLY A 7 10.34 11.61 13.72
CA GLY A 7 9.09 12.35 13.53
C GLY A 7 8.75 12.72 12.08
N VAL A 8 9.60 12.42 11.10
CA VAL A 8 9.28 12.66 9.68
C VAL A 8 8.14 11.72 9.24
N PRO A 9 7.01 12.26 8.71
CA PRO A 9 5.95 11.44 8.14
C PRO A 9 6.46 10.66 6.93
N VAL A 10 6.01 9.41 6.80
CA VAL A 10 6.40 8.54 5.68
C VAL A 10 5.16 8.18 4.89
N VAL A 11 5.26 8.29 3.56
CA VAL A 11 4.26 7.81 2.61
C VAL A 11 4.87 6.63 1.86
N VAL A 12 4.13 5.53 1.75
CA VAL A 12 4.53 4.33 1.02
C VAL A 12 3.52 4.10 -0.11
N ASP A 13 4.00 4.21 -1.35
CA ASP A 13 3.24 3.85 -2.54
C ASP A 13 3.71 2.45 -3.01
N PRO A 14 2.88 1.40 -2.87
CA PRO A 14 3.29 0.03 -3.12
C PRO A 14 3.23 -0.29 -4.62
N VAL A 15 4.07 0.36 -5.42
CA VAL A 15 4.07 0.21 -6.88
C VAL A 15 4.44 -1.23 -7.27
N LEU A 16 3.46 -1.99 -7.77
CA LEU A 16 3.64 -3.39 -8.19
C LEU A 16 3.76 -3.55 -9.71
N ALA A 17 3.15 -2.65 -10.48
CA ALA A 17 3.12 -2.69 -11.94
C ALA A 17 3.21 -1.28 -12.51
N ALA A 18 3.73 -1.17 -13.73
CA ALA A 18 3.72 0.07 -14.49
C ALA A 18 2.29 0.43 -14.92
N SER A 19 2.05 1.68 -15.32
CA SER A 19 0.76 2.10 -15.89
C SER A 19 0.36 1.31 -17.14
N SER A 20 1.32 0.67 -17.84
CA SER A 20 1.10 -0.25 -18.96
C SER A 20 0.69 -1.67 -18.53
N GLY A 21 0.64 -1.96 -17.23
CA GLY A 21 0.39 -3.29 -16.67
C GLY A 21 1.63 -4.18 -16.54
N THR A 22 2.80 -3.71 -16.96
CA THR A 22 4.06 -4.48 -16.84
C THR A 22 4.41 -4.70 -15.37
N PRO A 23 4.59 -5.94 -14.90
CA PRO A 23 5.01 -6.20 -13.51
C PRO A 23 6.36 -5.54 -13.21
N LEU A 24 6.43 -4.80 -12.12
CA LEU A 24 7.65 -4.13 -11.63
C LEU A 24 8.22 -4.78 -10.38
N PHE A 25 7.40 -5.57 -9.66
CA PHE A 25 7.81 -6.25 -8.45
C PHE A 25 7.73 -7.78 -8.63
N SER A 26 8.81 -8.48 -8.28
CA SER A 26 8.93 -9.94 -8.38
C SER A 26 8.82 -10.68 -7.04
N GLY A 27 8.76 -9.94 -5.93
CA GLY A 27 8.56 -10.50 -4.58
C GLY A 27 7.09 -10.75 -4.25
N ARG A 28 6.81 -11.07 -2.98
CA ARG A 28 5.42 -11.23 -2.50
C ARG A 28 4.87 -9.88 -2.09
N PRO A 29 3.82 -9.33 -2.72
CA PRO A 29 3.32 -7.99 -2.43
C PRO A 29 3.09 -7.74 -0.94
N ARG A 30 2.55 -8.72 -0.20
CA ARG A 30 2.33 -8.63 1.25
C ARG A 30 3.57 -8.25 2.08
N GLU A 31 4.78 -8.54 1.59
CA GLU A 31 6.04 -8.17 2.26
C GLU A 31 6.23 -6.64 2.31
N LEU A 32 5.58 -5.88 1.41
CA LEU A 32 5.59 -4.42 1.41
C LEU A 32 4.79 -3.82 2.58
N LEU A 33 3.86 -4.57 3.18
CA LEU A 33 3.10 -4.10 4.36
C LEU A 33 4.03 -3.84 5.56
N GLU A 34 5.15 -4.56 5.64
CA GLU A 34 6.16 -4.36 6.68
C GLU A 34 6.83 -2.98 6.56
N LEU A 35 7.00 -2.48 5.33
CA LEU A 35 7.54 -1.14 5.04
C LEU A 35 6.53 -0.04 5.37
N ALA A 36 5.24 -0.35 5.27
CA ALA A 36 4.15 0.59 5.49
C ALA A 36 3.78 0.76 6.98
N ARG A 37 4.35 -0.02 7.91
CA ARG A 37 4.04 0.12 9.34
C ARG A 37 4.26 1.54 9.85
N GLY A 38 3.22 2.13 10.42
CA GLY A 38 3.21 3.51 10.92
C GLY A 38 3.48 4.57 9.85
N ALA A 39 3.23 4.25 8.58
CA ALA A 39 3.27 5.18 7.43
C ALA A 39 1.85 5.41 6.88
N VAL A 40 1.71 6.35 5.96
CA VAL A 40 0.52 6.47 5.10
C VAL A 40 0.73 5.54 3.91
N LEU A 41 -0.13 4.52 3.76
CA LEU A 41 -0.11 3.60 2.62
C LEU A 41 -1.09 4.11 1.54
N THR A 42 -0.68 4.14 0.28
CA THR A 42 -1.49 4.68 -0.82
C THR A 42 -1.75 3.68 -1.95
N PRO A 43 -2.33 2.48 -1.71
CA PRO A 43 -2.50 1.51 -2.78
C PRO A 43 -3.64 1.93 -3.71
N ASN A 44 -3.58 1.53 -4.97
CA ASN A 44 -4.77 1.45 -5.82
C ASN A 44 -5.55 0.13 -5.57
N LEU A 45 -6.70 -0.07 -6.24
CA LEU A 45 -7.52 -1.27 -6.07
C LEU A 45 -6.75 -2.57 -6.35
N ALA A 46 -6.04 -2.65 -7.48
CA ALA A 46 -5.27 -3.85 -7.86
C ALA A 46 -4.08 -4.10 -6.91
N GLU A 47 -3.41 -3.04 -6.46
CA GLU A 47 -2.35 -3.14 -5.44
C GLU A 47 -2.91 -3.61 -4.11
N ALA A 48 -4.07 -3.10 -3.67
CA ALA A 48 -4.72 -3.52 -2.44
C ALA A 48 -5.10 -5.01 -2.48
N GLU A 49 -5.64 -5.47 -3.61
CA GLU A 49 -5.96 -6.89 -3.80
C GLU A 49 -4.71 -7.77 -3.72
N ALA A 50 -3.64 -7.35 -4.38
CA ALA A 50 -2.36 -8.06 -4.36
C ALA A 50 -1.72 -8.08 -2.95
N LEU A 51 -1.78 -6.97 -2.21
CA LEU A 51 -1.26 -6.86 -0.84
C LEU A 51 -2.01 -7.75 0.15
N LEU A 52 -3.33 -7.88 -0.03
CA LEU A 52 -4.20 -8.70 0.82
C LEU A 52 -4.28 -10.16 0.37
N GLU A 53 -3.81 -10.47 -0.84
CA GLU A 53 -4.03 -11.76 -1.51
C GLU A 53 -5.53 -12.10 -1.56
N GLY A 54 -6.37 -11.09 -1.83
CA GLY A 54 -7.83 -11.17 -1.73
C GLY A 54 -8.53 -9.86 -2.13
N PRO A 55 -9.83 -9.67 -1.82
CA PRO A 55 -10.54 -8.44 -2.16
C PRO A 55 -9.93 -7.21 -1.49
N ALA A 56 -9.92 -6.07 -2.18
CA ALA A 56 -9.47 -4.81 -1.60
C ALA A 56 -10.36 -4.37 -0.43
N ASP A 57 -9.75 -4.13 0.73
CA ASP A 57 -10.40 -3.53 1.88
C ASP A 57 -9.42 -2.63 2.65
N ALA A 58 -9.73 -1.33 2.69
CA ALA A 58 -8.92 -0.35 3.39
C ALA A 58 -8.82 -0.62 4.90
N ARG A 59 -9.88 -1.18 5.52
CA ARG A 59 -9.87 -1.49 6.97
C ARG A 59 -8.94 -2.65 7.27
N THR A 60 -8.99 -3.71 6.47
CA THR A 60 -8.06 -4.84 6.58
C THR A 60 -6.63 -4.37 6.35
N LEU A 61 -6.35 -3.51 5.36
CA LEU A 61 -5.01 -2.94 5.15
C LEU A 61 -4.53 -2.13 6.36
N LEU A 62 -5.39 -1.27 6.95
CA LEU A 62 -5.06 -0.48 8.12
C LEU A 62 -4.69 -1.37 9.33
N ALA A 63 -5.44 -2.46 9.53
CA ALA A 63 -5.18 -3.42 10.59
C ALA A 63 -3.82 -4.15 10.46
N ARG A 64 -3.17 -4.09 9.30
CA ARG A 64 -1.83 -4.68 9.08
C ARG A 64 -0.67 -3.77 9.51
N GLY A 65 -0.98 -2.56 10.00
CA GLY A 65 -0.03 -1.68 10.67
C GLY A 65 0.28 -0.31 10.05
N PRO A 66 -0.16 0.08 8.84
CA PRO A 66 -0.13 1.49 8.43
C PRO A 66 -0.83 2.40 9.45
N ALA A 67 -0.37 3.65 9.56
CA ALA A 67 -1.03 4.66 10.39
C ALA A 67 -2.29 5.21 9.69
N ALA A 68 -2.30 5.22 8.36
CA ALA A 68 -3.43 5.56 7.53
C ALA A 68 -3.35 4.82 6.19
N VAL A 69 -4.50 4.62 5.55
CA VAL A 69 -4.61 4.03 4.20
C VAL A 69 -5.45 4.96 3.33
N LEU A 70 -4.89 5.39 2.20
CA LEU A 70 -5.60 6.09 1.13
C LEU A 70 -5.76 5.14 -0.05
N LEU A 71 -6.87 4.43 -0.09
CA LEU A 71 -7.18 3.50 -1.17
C LEU A 71 -7.66 4.28 -2.41
N LYS A 72 -6.86 4.24 -3.49
CA LYS A 72 -7.11 4.93 -4.76
C LYS A 72 -7.93 4.03 -5.70
N GLY A 73 -8.95 4.59 -6.34
CA GLY A 73 -9.69 3.90 -7.39
C GLY A 73 -10.88 3.07 -6.90
N GLY A 74 -11.89 3.02 -7.76
CA GLY A 74 -13.25 2.54 -7.49
C GLY A 74 -14.25 3.54 -8.09
N HIS A 75 -15.31 3.05 -8.74
CA HIS A 75 -16.41 3.89 -9.25
C HIS A 75 -17.35 4.39 -8.14
N LEU A 76 -16.88 4.39 -6.89
CA LEU A 76 -17.70 4.79 -5.76
C LEU A 76 -17.71 6.32 -5.71
N PRO A 77 -18.90 6.96 -5.67
CA PRO A 77 -18.96 8.36 -5.29
C PRO A 77 -18.32 8.48 -3.90
N GLY A 78 -17.36 9.40 -3.79
CA GLY A 78 -16.67 9.70 -2.55
C GLY A 78 -17.60 10.24 -1.48
#